data_AF-A0A2K5TZS9-F1
#
_entry.id   AF-A0A2K5TZS9-F1
#
_cell.length_a   1.000
_cell.length_b   1.000
_cell.length_c   1.000
_cell.angle_alpha   90.00
_cell.angle_beta   90.00
_cell.angle_gamma   90.00
#
_symmetry.space_group_name_H-M   'P 1'
#
loop_
_entity.id
_entity.type
_entity.pdbx_description
1 polymer ?
#
loop_
_entity_poly.entity_id
_entity_poly.type
_entity_poly.pdbx_seq_one_letter_code
_entity_poly.pdbx_strand_id
1 'polypeptide(L)'
;MDDSETGFNLKVVLVSFKQCLDEKEEVLLDPYIASWKGLVRFLNSLGTIFSFISKDVVSKLQIMERLRGGPQSEHYRSLQTMVAHELSNQLVDLERRSHHPESGCRTVLRLHRALRWLQLFLEGLRTSPEDARTSVLCTDSYNASLAAYHPWIVRRTATVAFYALPTRKVFLEAMNVGPPEQAVQMLGEALPFIERVYNVSQKLYAEHSLLDLP
;
A
#
# COMPACT_ATOMS: atom_id res chain seq x y z
N MET A 1 -8.95 23.26 20.36
CA MET A 1 -9.14 21.97 21.04
C MET A 1 -8.25 20.99 20.33
N ASP A 2 -7.37 20.40 21.11
CA ASP A 2 -6.18 19.65 20.71
C ASP A 2 -6.60 18.25 20.25
N ASP A 3 -6.44 17.95 18.96
CA ASP A 3 -6.84 16.68 18.32
C ASP A 3 -5.67 15.67 18.33
N SER A 4 -4.70 15.84 19.25
CA SER A 4 -3.39 15.17 19.21
C SER A 4 -3.26 13.87 20.02
N GLU A 5 -4.31 13.36 20.66
CA GLU A 5 -4.23 12.18 21.53
C GLU A 5 -5.20 11.03 21.19
N THR A 6 -5.48 10.78 19.92
CA THR A 6 -5.87 9.41 19.50
C THR A 6 -4.63 8.73 18.92
N GLY A 7 -3.87 8.05 19.80
CA GLY A 7 -2.68 7.31 19.41
C GLY A 7 -2.97 6.42 18.19
N PHE A 8 -2.16 6.56 17.14
CA PHE A 8 -2.30 5.81 15.89
C PHE A 8 -2.46 4.31 16.18
N ASN A 9 -3.60 3.72 15.81
CA ASN A 9 -3.87 2.31 16.02
C ASN A 9 -3.81 1.56 14.68
N LEU A 10 -2.77 0.75 14.49
CA LEU A 10 -2.55 0.04 13.23
C LEU A 10 -3.68 -0.99 12.96
N LYS A 11 -4.30 -1.57 13.99
CA LYS A 11 -5.42 -2.51 13.83
C LYS A 11 -6.57 -1.88 13.05
N VAL A 12 -6.93 -0.64 13.38
CA VAL A 12 -8.02 0.08 12.68
C VAL A 12 -7.69 0.24 11.19
N VAL A 13 -6.44 0.58 10.88
CA VAL A 13 -5.98 0.73 9.50
C VAL A 13 -5.99 -0.61 8.75
N LEU A 14 -5.44 -1.68 9.33
CA LEU A 14 -5.38 -2.97 8.65
C LEU A 14 -6.77 -3.60 8.48
N VAL A 15 -7.65 -3.47 9.47
CA VAL A 15 -9.04 -3.95 9.38
C VAL A 15 -9.86 -3.12 8.39
N SER A 16 -9.52 -1.84 8.15
CA SER A 16 -10.21 -1.02 7.15
C SER A 16 -10.11 -1.60 5.72
N PHE A 17 -9.09 -2.42 5.42
CA PHE A 17 -9.00 -3.14 4.14
C PHE A 17 -10.19 -4.09 3.91
N LYS A 18 -10.88 -4.54 4.97
CA LYS A 18 -12.13 -5.30 4.84
C LYS A 18 -13.20 -4.52 4.06
N GLN A 19 -13.25 -3.20 4.23
CA GLN A 19 -14.21 -2.33 3.55
C GLN A 19 -13.87 -2.09 2.09
N CYS A 20 -12.67 -2.47 1.64
CA CYS A 20 -12.27 -2.35 0.24
C CYS A 20 -12.99 -3.35 -0.66
N LEU A 21 -13.60 -4.41 -0.13
CA LEU A 21 -14.31 -5.41 -0.93
C LEU A 21 -15.80 -5.38 -0.62
N ASP A 22 -16.63 -5.29 -1.67
CA ASP A 22 -18.06 -5.47 -1.57
C ASP A 22 -18.48 -6.95 -1.73
N GLU A 23 -19.79 -7.21 -1.72
CA GLU A 23 -20.36 -8.56 -1.88
C GLU A 23 -20.05 -9.19 -3.25
N LYS A 24 -19.70 -8.38 -4.25
CA LYS A 24 -19.35 -8.82 -5.61
C LYS A 24 -17.84 -8.96 -5.80
N GLU A 25 -17.06 -8.80 -4.73
CA GLU A 25 -15.59 -8.73 -4.77
C GLU A 25 -15.08 -7.57 -5.66
N GLU A 26 -15.82 -6.47 -5.74
CA GLU A 26 -15.29 -5.24 -6.31
C GLU A 26 -14.36 -4.54 -5.32
N VAL A 27 -13.21 -4.05 -5.81
CA VAL A 27 -12.28 -3.27 -4.98
C VAL A 27 -12.71 -1.81 -4.99
N LEU A 28 -13.43 -1.39 -3.96
CA LEU A 28 -13.94 -0.03 -3.80
C LEU A 28 -12.81 0.96 -3.57
N LEU A 29 -12.81 2.05 -4.35
CA LEU A 29 -11.69 3.00 -4.35
C LEU A 29 -11.68 3.90 -3.12
N ASP A 30 -12.85 4.36 -2.63
CA ASP A 30 -12.92 5.25 -1.46
C ASP A 30 -12.34 4.58 -0.20
N PRO A 31 -12.73 3.34 0.16
CA PRO A 31 -12.10 2.61 1.25
C PRO A 31 -10.62 2.30 0.99
N TYR A 32 -10.25 1.96 -0.25
CA TYR A 32 -8.85 1.68 -0.61
C TYR A 32 -7.93 2.89 -0.37
N ILE A 33 -8.36 4.09 -0.79
CA ILE A 33 -7.65 5.35 -0.53
C ILE A 33 -7.59 5.61 0.98
N ALA A 34 -8.69 5.42 1.71
CA ALA A 34 -8.74 5.63 3.16
C ALA A 34 -7.76 4.69 3.92
N SER A 35 -7.70 3.41 3.55
CA SER A 35 -6.77 2.44 4.12
C SER A 35 -5.31 2.84 3.85
N TRP A 36 -4.99 3.24 2.62
CA TRP A 36 -3.67 3.76 2.27
C TRP A 36 -3.27 5.02 3.03
N LYS A 37 -4.19 5.96 3.23
CA LYS A 37 -3.95 7.14 4.09
C LYS A 37 -3.65 6.74 5.53
N GLY A 38 -4.35 5.74 6.05
CA GLY A 38 -4.04 5.12 7.34
C GLY A 38 -2.60 4.61 7.40
N LEU A 39 -2.16 3.87 6.37
CA LEU A 39 -0.80 3.34 6.28
C LEU A 39 0.25 4.45 6.17
N VAL A 40 -0.02 5.51 5.41
CA VAL A 40 0.88 6.67 5.33
C VAL A 40 1.03 7.33 6.70
N ARG A 41 -0.06 7.49 7.45
CA ARG A 41 0.01 8.04 8.82
C ARG A 41 0.86 7.17 9.74
N PHE A 42 0.72 5.84 9.66
CA PHE A 42 1.59 4.91 10.39
C PHE A 42 3.06 5.12 10.05
N LEU A 43 3.39 5.10 8.75
CA LEU A 43 4.78 5.21 8.31
C LEU A 43 5.37 6.53 8.80
N ASN A 44 4.63 7.63 8.68
CA ASN A 44 5.09 8.94 9.13
C ASN A 44 5.28 9.01 10.65
N SER A 45 4.52 8.24 11.46
CA SER A 45 4.71 8.19 12.92
C SER A 45 5.99 7.47 13.34
N LEU A 46 6.62 6.70 12.44
CA LEU A 46 7.91 6.04 12.68
C LEU A 46 9.12 6.96 12.45
N GLY A 47 8.89 8.19 11.98
CA GLY A 47 9.92 9.23 11.87
C GLY A 47 10.09 9.84 10.47
N THR A 48 10.89 10.90 10.40
CA THR A 48 11.03 11.78 9.22
C THR A 48 11.56 11.08 7.97
N ILE A 49 12.36 10.03 8.13
CA ILE A 49 12.88 9.25 7.00
C ILE A 49 11.77 8.49 6.26
N PHE A 50 10.74 8.04 6.98
CA PHE A 50 9.58 7.36 6.39
C PHE A 50 8.66 8.32 5.66
N SER A 51 8.61 9.59 6.08
CA SER A 51 7.92 10.64 5.35
C SER A 51 8.51 10.88 3.96
N PHE A 52 9.80 10.62 3.74
CA PHE A 52 10.39 10.68 2.40
C PHE A 52 9.90 9.51 1.53
N ILE A 53 9.83 8.30 2.10
CA ILE A 53 9.37 7.09 1.41
C ILE A 53 7.87 7.20 1.06
N SER A 54 7.07 7.77 1.97
CA SER A 54 5.62 7.88 1.79
C SER A 54 5.19 8.97 0.81
N LYS A 55 6.05 9.94 0.45
CA LYS A 55 5.74 11.00 -0.54
C LYS A 55 5.23 10.45 -1.87
N ASP A 56 5.87 9.39 -2.37
CA ASP A 56 5.49 8.78 -3.64
C ASP A 56 4.10 8.14 -3.58
N VAL A 57 3.76 7.54 -2.43
CA VAL A 57 2.42 7.01 -2.15
C VAL A 57 1.41 8.16 -2.04
N VAL A 58 1.71 9.20 -1.28
CA VAL A 58 0.83 10.38 -1.10
C VAL A 58 0.49 11.02 -2.44
N SER A 59 1.48 11.22 -3.31
CA SER A 59 1.26 11.78 -4.65
C SER A 59 0.29 10.93 -5.48
N LYS A 60 0.39 9.60 -5.39
CA LYS A 60 -0.53 8.68 -6.09
C LYS A 60 -1.93 8.70 -5.50
N LEU A 61 -2.06 8.79 -4.18
CA LEU A 61 -3.36 8.95 -3.55
C LEU A 61 -4.04 10.25 -4.00
N GLN A 62 -3.30 11.35 -4.08
CA GLN A 62 -3.82 12.62 -4.60
C GLN A 62 -4.29 12.51 -6.05
N ILE A 63 -3.58 11.76 -6.91
CA ILE A 63 -4.04 11.47 -8.27
C ILE A 63 -5.39 10.74 -8.22
N MET A 64 -5.50 9.67 -7.42
CA MET A 64 -6.73 8.90 -7.31
C MET A 64 -7.90 9.70 -6.74
N GLU A 65 -7.65 10.57 -5.76
CA GLU A 65 -8.65 11.47 -5.21
C GLU A 65 -9.16 12.48 -6.24
N ARG A 66 -8.28 13.03 -7.09
CA ARG A 66 -8.70 13.93 -8.17
C ARG A 66 -9.57 13.21 -9.20
N LEU A 67 -9.20 11.99 -9.57
CA LEU A 67 -9.99 11.17 -10.50
C LEU A 67 -11.37 10.83 -9.92
N ARG A 68 -11.40 10.45 -8.64
CA ARG A 68 -12.63 10.09 -7.92
C ARG A 68 -13.53 11.29 -7.58
N GLY A 69 -12.95 12.48 -7.38
CA GLY A 69 -13.70 13.72 -7.15
C GLY A 69 -14.01 14.53 -8.42
N GLY A 70 -13.57 14.04 -9.59
CA GLY A 70 -13.72 14.74 -10.86
C GLY A 70 -15.03 14.44 -11.59
N PRO A 71 -15.20 14.96 -12.83
CA PRO A 71 -16.42 14.76 -13.63
C PRO A 71 -16.75 13.30 -13.96
N GLN A 72 -15.75 12.42 -13.90
CA GLN A 72 -15.88 10.98 -14.20
C GLN A 72 -15.95 10.14 -12.91
N SER A 73 -16.27 10.74 -11.76
CA SER A 73 -16.23 10.12 -10.43
C SER A 73 -16.84 8.73 -10.39
N GLU A 74 -18.01 8.53 -10.99
CA GLU A 74 -18.75 7.27 -11.01
C GLU A 74 -17.93 6.11 -11.63
N HIS A 75 -17.09 6.40 -12.62
CA HIS A 75 -16.22 5.39 -13.23
C HIS A 75 -15.07 4.96 -12.31
N TYR A 76 -14.72 5.78 -11.32
CA TYR A 76 -13.68 5.48 -10.33
C TYR A 76 -14.26 4.92 -9.02
N ARG A 77 -15.51 4.43 -9.02
CA ARG A 77 -16.12 3.82 -7.81
C ARG A 77 -15.36 2.58 -7.34
N SER A 78 -15.01 1.69 -8.27
CA SER A 78 -14.19 0.51 -8.00
C SER A 78 -13.06 0.36 -9.01
N LEU A 79 -12.06 -0.46 -8.70
CA LEU A 79 -10.96 -0.75 -9.63
C LEU A 79 -11.50 -1.38 -10.92
N GLN A 80 -12.53 -2.22 -10.83
CA GLN A 80 -13.19 -2.86 -11.97
C GLN A 80 -13.81 -1.82 -12.91
N THR A 81 -14.62 -0.89 -12.39
CA THR A 81 -15.23 0.16 -13.22
C THR A 81 -14.19 1.10 -13.81
N MET A 82 -13.11 1.36 -13.06
CA MET A 82 -12.00 2.20 -13.51
C MET A 82 -11.28 1.55 -14.69
N VAL A 83 -10.90 0.27 -14.57
CA VAL A 83 -10.22 -0.47 -15.65
C VAL A 83 -11.09 -0.51 -16.90
N ALA A 84 -12.38 -0.82 -16.77
CA ALA A 84 -13.31 -0.86 -17.90
C ALA A 84 -13.44 0.52 -18.58
N HIS A 85 -13.57 1.59 -17.80
CA HIS A 85 -13.67 2.95 -18.31
C HIS A 85 -12.40 3.40 -19.01
N GLU A 86 -11.25 3.28 -18.37
CA GLU A 86 -10.00 3.77 -18.94
C GLU A 86 -9.56 3.00 -20.18
N LEU A 87 -9.79 1.68 -20.23
CA LEU A 87 -9.50 0.89 -21.43
C LEU A 87 -10.46 1.19 -22.57
N SER A 88 -11.77 1.26 -22.32
CA SER A 88 -12.75 1.55 -23.38
C SER A 88 -12.60 2.94 -24.00
N ASN A 89 -12.04 3.89 -23.25
CA ASN A 89 -11.81 5.27 -23.68
C ASN A 89 -10.34 5.57 -24.04
N GLN A 90 -9.47 4.55 -24.12
CA GLN A 90 -8.05 4.70 -24.47
C GLN A 90 -7.28 5.67 -23.56
N LEU A 91 -7.64 5.73 -22.28
CA LEU A 91 -7.04 6.60 -21.26
C LEU A 91 -5.83 5.96 -20.56
N VAL A 92 -5.30 4.85 -21.11
CA VAL A 92 -4.15 4.13 -20.56
C VAL A 92 -3.04 4.04 -21.60
N ASP A 93 -1.87 4.58 -21.27
CA ASP A 93 -0.65 4.38 -22.04
C ASP A 93 -0.13 2.95 -21.81
N LEU A 94 -0.34 2.02 -22.76
CA LEU A 94 0.01 0.60 -22.60
C LEU A 94 1.51 0.30 -22.79
N GLU A 95 2.18 0.96 -23.72
CA GLU A 95 3.58 0.66 -24.08
C GLU A 95 4.57 1.68 -23.52
N ARG A 96 4.25 2.98 -23.66
CA ARG A 96 5.11 4.08 -23.24
C ARG A 96 4.27 5.24 -22.74
N ARG A 97 4.75 5.92 -21.70
CA ARG A 97 4.09 7.12 -21.17
C ARG A 97 4.03 8.20 -22.24
N SER A 98 2.83 8.71 -22.48
CA SER A 98 2.55 9.72 -23.50
C SER A 98 1.44 10.68 -23.04
N HIS A 99 0.23 10.51 -23.55
CA HIS A 99 -0.92 11.38 -23.32
C HIS A 99 -1.59 11.15 -21.97
N HIS A 100 -1.45 9.95 -21.39
CA HIS A 100 -2.09 9.56 -20.14
C HIS A 100 -1.06 9.13 -19.08
N PRO A 101 -0.06 9.97 -18.77
CA PRO A 101 1.05 9.59 -17.91
C PRO A 101 0.64 9.47 -16.45
N GLU A 102 -0.61 9.74 -16.07
CA GLU A 102 -1.14 9.63 -14.70
C GLU A 102 -2.49 8.90 -14.66
N SER A 103 -2.76 7.97 -15.58
CA SER A 103 -4.00 7.19 -15.55
C SER A 103 -4.21 6.47 -14.21
N GLY A 104 -5.46 6.24 -13.83
CA GLY A 104 -5.84 5.50 -12.64
C GLY A 104 -5.27 4.09 -12.64
N CYS A 105 -5.35 3.38 -13.77
CA CYS A 105 -4.80 2.04 -13.93
C CYS A 105 -3.30 2.00 -13.60
N ARG A 106 -2.50 2.90 -14.19
CA ARG A 106 -1.05 2.92 -13.94
C ARG A 106 -0.76 3.39 -12.51
N THR A 107 -1.53 4.32 -11.96
CA THR A 107 -1.32 4.90 -10.63
C THR A 107 -1.59 3.86 -9.54
N VAL A 108 -2.75 3.19 -9.60
CA VAL A 108 -3.11 2.10 -8.68
C VAL A 108 -2.14 0.94 -8.81
N LEU A 109 -1.61 0.62 -10.00
CA LEU A 109 -0.61 -0.44 -10.14
C LEU A 109 0.62 -0.24 -9.24
N ARG A 110 1.08 1.01 -9.05
CA ARG A 110 2.22 1.29 -8.17
C ARG A 110 1.83 1.14 -6.70
N LEU A 111 0.63 1.58 -6.32
CA LEU A 111 0.09 1.35 -4.97
C LEU A 111 -0.03 -0.16 -4.72
N HIS A 112 -0.60 -0.91 -5.65
CA HIS A 112 -0.75 -2.37 -5.60
C HIS A 112 0.59 -3.10 -5.40
N ARG A 113 1.63 -2.72 -6.16
CA ARG A 113 2.99 -3.26 -5.98
C ARG A 113 3.56 -2.94 -4.59
N ALA A 114 3.31 -1.73 -4.07
CA ALA A 114 3.73 -1.36 -2.72
C ALA A 114 2.93 -2.11 -1.64
N LEU A 115 1.65 -2.43 -1.89
CA LEU A 115 0.82 -3.23 -0.98
C LEU A 115 1.42 -4.62 -0.78
N ARG A 116 1.93 -5.24 -1.86
CA ARG A 116 2.61 -6.54 -1.79
C ARG A 116 3.83 -6.51 -0.87
N TRP A 117 4.67 -5.49 -1.04
CA TRP A 117 5.84 -5.31 -0.19
C TRP A 117 5.45 -5.18 1.29
N LEU A 118 4.44 -4.34 1.58
CA LEU A 118 3.94 -4.17 2.94
C LEU A 118 3.42 -5.48 3.53
N GLN A 119 2.62 -6.25 2.77
CA GLN A 119 2.12 -7.55 3.19
C GLN A 119 3.28 -8.49 3.58
N LEU A 120 4.29 -8.62 2.71
CA LEU A 120 5.45 -9.47 2.96
C LEU A 120 6.27 -9.00 4.17
N PHE A 121 6.43 -7.69 4.33
CA PHE A 121 7.15 -7.11 5.46
C PHE A 121 6.43 -7.39 6.79
N LEU A 122 5.12 -7.14 6.85
CA LEU A 122 4.32 -7.36 8.05
C LEU A 122 4.22 -8.85 8.40
N GLU A 123 4.13 -9.72 7.39
CA GLU A 123 4.17 -11.17 7.60
C GLU A 123 5.54 -11.61 8.14
N GLY A 124 6.63 -11.09 7.58
CA GLY A 124 7.98 -11.33 8.10
C GLY A 124 8.15 -10.84 9.54
N LEU A 125 7.60 -9.68 9.90
CA LEU A 125 7.55 -9.22 11.29
C LEU A 125 6.79 -10.19 12.19
N ARG A 126 5.61 -10.63 11.75
CA ARG A 126 4.73 -11.55 12.49
C ARG A 126 5.41 -12.88 12.81
N THR A 127 6.17 -13.44 11.87
CA THR A 127 6.79 -14.78 12.00
C THR A 127 8.25 -14.75 12.41
N SER A 128 8.85 -13.57 12.57
CA SER A 128 10.27 -13.43 12.91
C SER A 128 10.58 -13.73 14.38
N PRO A 129 11.78 -14.24 14.68
CA PRO A 129 12.33 -14.32 16.05
C PRO A 129 12.41 -12.95 16.74
N GLU A 130 12.49 -12.94 18.07
CA GLU A 130 12.52 -11.70 18.86
C GLU A 130 13.74 -10.81 18.57
N ASP A 131 14.90 -11.43 18.27
CA ASP A 131 16.17 -10.76 17.98
C ASP A 131 16.31 -10.34 16.51
N ALA A 132 15.30 -10.57 15.68
CA ALA A 132 15.33 -10.19 14.28
C ALA A 132 15.41 -8.66 14.10
N ARG A 133 16.14 -8.24 13.06
CA ARG A 133 16.32 -6.83 12.72
C ARG A 133 15.26 -6.39 11.72
N THR A 134 14.45 -5.38 12.08
CA THR A 134 13.44 -4.79 11.18
C THR A 134 14.01 -4.34 9.84
N SER A 135 15.25 -3.82 9.84
CA SER A 135 15.95 -3.42 8.62
C SER A 135 16.20 -4.59 7.66
N VAL A 136 16.53 -5.77 8.18
CA VAL A 136 16.72 -7.00 7.39
C VAL A 136 15.37 -7.48 6.85
N LEU A 137 14.35 -7.60 7.72
CA LEU A 137 13.00 -8.01 7.31
C LEU A 137 12.42 -7.11 6.21
N CYS A 138 12.66 -5.80 6.32
CA CYS A 138 12.22 -4.81 5.34
C CYS A 138 13.02 -4.90 4.03
N THR A 139 14.32 -5.15 4.11
CA THR A 139 15.19 -5.33 2.93
C THR A 139 14.82 -6.60 2.17
N ASP A 140 14.60 -7.69 2.88
CA ASP A 140 14.26 -9.00 2.29
C ASP A 140 12.89 -8.94 1.60
N SER A 141 11.88 -8.38 2.27
CA SER A 141 10.56 -8.20 1.68
C SER A 141 10.59 -7.27 0.46
N TYR A 142 11.39 -6.20 0.51
CA TYR A 142 11.58 -5.27 -0.61
C TYR A 142 12.22 -5.96 -1.82
N ASN A 143 13.30 -6.70 -1.60
CA ASN A 143 14.01 -7.42 -2.64
C ASN A 143 13.15 -8.53 -3.26
N ALA A 144 12.31 -9.19 -2.47
CA ALA A 144 11.37 -10.20 -2.93
C ALA A 144 10.16 -9.65 -3.69
N SER A 145 9.97 -8.32 -3.74
CA SER A 145 8.78 -7.70 -4.35
C SER A 145 9.10 -6.41 -5.10
N LEU A 146 9.01 -5.26 -4.43
CA LEU A 146 8.99 -3.94 -5.05
C LEU A 146 10.30 -3.59 -5.76
N ALA A 147 11.42 -4.18 -5.34
CA ALA A 147 12.72 -4.01 -5.99
C ALA A 147 12.73 -4.36 -7.48
N ALA A 148 11.88 -5.30 -7.92
CA ALA A 148 11.76 -5.72 -9.32
C ALA A 148 11.35 -4.56 -10.24
N TYR A 149 10.65 -3.55 -9.70
CA TYR A 149 10.11 -2.42 -10.46
C TYR A 149 10.93 -1.13 -10.29
N HIS A 150 12.00 -1.17 -9.49
CA HIS A 150 12.79 0.01 -9.16
C HIS A 150 14.14 0.02 -9.87
N PRO A 151 14.52 1.16 -10.49
CA PRO A 151 15.88 1.36 -10.97
C PRO A 151 16.91 1.14 -9.86
N TRP A 152 18.13 0.77 -10.24
CA TRP A 152 19.21 0.47 -9.30
C TRP A 152 19.44 1.59 -8.26
N ILE A 153 19.36 2.85 -8.69
CA ILE A 153 19.55 4.00 -7.79
C ILE A 153 18.45 4.08 -6.72
N VAL A 154 17.20 3.82 -7.09
CA VAL A 154 16.07 3.81 -6.15
C VAL A 154 16.21 2.67 -5.15
N ARG A 155 16.65 1.49 -5.61
CA ARG A 155 16.96 0.34 -4.74
C ARG A 155 18.00 0.69 -3.68
N ARG A 156 19.10 1.34 -4.08
CA ARG A 156 20.15 1.80 -3.16
C ARG A 156 19.63 2.76 -2.11
N THR A 157 18.88 3.79 -2.51
CA THR A 157 18.32 4.77 -1.58
C THR A 157 17.33 4.13 -0.60
N ALA A 158 16.48 3.22 -1.07
CA ALA A 158 15.54 2.49 -0.22
C ALA A 158 16.27 1.65 0.84
N THR A 159 17.28 0.86 0.45
CA THR A 159 18.07 0.05 1.39
C THR A 159 18.78 0.91 2.44
N VAL A 160 19.30 2.08 2.06
CA VAL A 160 19.88 3.03 3.02
C VAL A 160 18.83 3.49 4.04
N ALA A 161 17.62 3.82 3.58
CA ALA A 161 16.54 4.26 4.46
C ALA A 161 16.10 3.17 5.45
N PHE A 162 16.16 1.90 5.07
CA PHE A 162 15.79 0.79 5.95
C PHE A 162 16.71 0.64 7.18
N TYR A 163 17.95 1.13 7.15
CA TYR A 163 18.80 1.14 8.34
C TYR A 163 18.32 2.08 9.44
N ALA A 164 17.44 3.03 9.13
CA ALA A 164 16.83 3.91 10.12
C ALA A 164 15.55 3.32 10.74
N LEU A 165 15.14 2.11 10.36
CA LEU A 165 14.05 1.41 11.04
C LEU A 165 14.42 1.11 12.50
N PRO A 166 13.47 1.26 13.44
CA PRO A 166 13.70 0.90 14.83
C PRO A 166 13.84 -0.62 14.98
N THR A 167 14.22 -1.08 16.17
CA THR A 167 14.27 -2.51 16.50
C THR A 167 12.89 -3.16 16.35
N ARG A 168 12.84 -4.50 16.18
CA ARG A 168 11.57 -5.23 16.02
C ARG A 168 10.60 -4.95 17.16
N LYS A 169 11.10 -4.97 18.40
CA LYS A 169 10.31 -4.67 19.61
C LYS A 169 9.67 -3.29 19.52
N VAL A 170 10.47 -2.25 19.28
CA VAL A 170 9.98 -0.87 19.18
C VAL A 170 9.00 -0.71 18.00
N PHE A 171 9.24 -1.39 16.88
CA PHE A 171 8.33 -1.36 15.74
C PHE A 171 6.95 -1.96 16.08
N LEU A 172 6.92 -3.11 16.78
CA LEU A 172 5.67 -3.75 17.21
C LEU A 172 4.95 -2.94 18.28
N GLU A 173 5.67 -2.36 19.24
CA GLU A 173 5.09 -1.46 20.25
C GLU A 173 4.48 -0.19 19.63
N ALA A 174 5.11 0.35 18.56
CA ALA A 174 4.60 1.49 17.81
C ALA A 174 3.26 1.21 17.08
N MET A 175 2.82 -0.05 17.00
CA MET A 175 1.50 -0.38 16.46
C MET A 175 0.36 -0.01 17.42
N ASN A 176 0.68 0.29 18.69
CA ASN A 176 -0.25 0.72 19.74
C ASN A 176 -1.41 -0.27 19.99
N VAL A 177 -1.07 -1.56 20.05
CA VAL A 177 -2.02 -2.67 20.30
C VAL A 177 -1.58 -3.55 21.47
N GLY A 178 -0.73 -3.02 22.35
CA GLY A 178 -0.15 -3.74 23.48
C GLY A 178 1.27 -4.26 23.22
N PRO A 179 1.73 -5.24 24.02
CA PRO A 179 3.05 -5.86 23.88
C PRO A 179 3.27 -6.52 22.51
N PRO A 180 4.53 -6.82 22.14
CA PRO A 180 4.88 -7.45 20.85
C PRO A 180 4.05 -8.70 20.50
N GLU A 181 3.67 -9.51 21.48
CA GLU A 181 2.88 -10.73 21.28
C GLU A 181 1.45 -10.41 20.81
N GLN A 182 0.85 -9.36 21.37
CA GLN A 182 -0.48 -8.89 20.97
C GLN A 182 -0.43 -8.23 19.59
N ALA A 183 0.65 -7.52 19.27
CA ALA A 183 0.88 -6.99 17.93
C ALA A 183 1.00 -8.11 16.89
N VAL A 184 1.74 -9.18 17.20
CA VAL A 184 1.84 -10.37 16.33
C VAL A 184 0.49 -11.04 16.10
N GLN A 185 -0.33 -11.20 17.16
CA GLN A 185 -1.69 -11.74 17.03
C GLN A 185 -2.56 -10.85 16.14
N MET A 186 -2.54 -9.53 16.38
CA MET A 186 -3.28 -8.55 15.59
C MET A 186 -2.90 -8.59 14.10
N LEU A 187 -1.60 -8.72 13.78
CA LEU A 187 -1.14 -8.89 12.41
C LEU A 187 -1.73 -10.16 11.78
N GLY A 188 -1.77 -11.27 12.51
CA GLY A 188 -2.38 -12.53 12.05
C GLY A 188 -3.87 -12.39 11.74
N GLU A 189 -4.61 -11.59 12.50
CA GLU A 189 -6.02 -11.31 12.24
C GLU A 189 -6.24 -10.40 11.03
N ALA A 190 -5.35 -9.42 10.82
CA ALA A 190 -5.61 -8.33 9.89
C ALA A 190 -4.97 -8.50 8.50
N LEU A 191 -3.83 -9.20 8.41
CA LEU A 191 -3.14 -9.44 7.13
C LEU A 191 -4.00 -10.16 6.07
N PRO A 192 -4.89 -11.11 6.42
CA PRO A 192 -5.78 -11.73 5.44
C PRO A 192 -6.68 -10.73 4.69
N PHE A 193 -7.03 -9.58 5.29
CA PHE A 193 -7.81 -8.55 4.58
C PHE A 193 -6.99 -7.88 3.49
N ILE A 194 -5.72 -7.54 3.76
CA ILE A 194 -4.80 -6.99 2.75
C ILE A 194 -4.58 -8.02 1.65
N GLU A 195 -4.34 -9.27 2.02
CA GLU A 195 -4.10 -10.35 1.07
C GLU A 195 -5.27 -10.54 0.11
N ARG A 196 -6.51 -10.51 0.61
CA ARG A 196 -7.70 -10.64 -0.24
C ARG A 196 -7.82 -9.48 -1.23
N VAL A 197 -7.66 -8.25 -0.76
CA VAL A 197 -7.67 -7.05 -1.63
C VAL A 197 -6.58 -7.12 -2.69
N TYR A 198 -5.37 -7.51 -2.28
CA TYR A 198 -4.24 -7.72 -3.18
C TYR A 198 -4.56 -8.78 -4.23
N ASN A 199 -5.07 -9.94 -3.85
CA ASN A 199 -5.34 -11.04 -4.78
C ASN A 199 -6.42 -10.67 -5.81
N VAL A 200 -7.50 -10.01 -5.39
CA VAL A 200 -8.56 -9.52 -6.30
C VAL A 200 -7.99 -8.49 -7.27
N SER A 201 -7.21 -7.52 -6.77
CA SER A 201 -6.57 -6.50 -7.61
C SER A 201 -5.56 -7.12 -8.59
N GLN A 202 -4.75 -8.07 -8.12
CA GLN A 202 -3.76 -8.78 -8.93
C GLN A 202 -4.43 -9.55 -10.07
N LYS A 203 -5.53 -10.25 -9.78
CA LYS A 203 -6.30 -10.98 -10.78
C LYS A 203 -6.89 -10.03 -11.82
N LEU A 204 -7.54 -8.94 -11.39
CA LEU A 204 -8.11 -7.94 -12.30
C LEU A 204 -7.05 -7.38 -13.28
N TYR A 205 -5.87 -7.01 -12.77
CA TYR A 205 -4.79 -6.49 -13.60
C TYR A 205 -4.18 -7.55 -14.52
N ALA A 206 -4.08 -8.80 -14.07
CA ALA A 206 -3.59 -9.91 -14.89
C ALA A 206 -4.55 -10.21 -16.05
N GLU A 207 -5.86 -10.28 -15.79
CA GLU A 207 -6.90 -10.55 -16.80
C GLU A 207 -6.92 -9.53 -17.93
N HIS A 208 -6.53 -8.28 -17.65
CA HIS A 208 -6.49 -7.19 -18.63
C HIS A 208 -5.07 -6.89 -19.16
N SER A 209 -4.07 -7.72 -18.83
CA SER A 209 -2.66 -7.53 -19.22
C SER A 209 -2.07 -6.17 -18.79
N LEU A 210 -2.44 -5.69 -17.60
CA LEU A 210 -2.05 -4.39 -17.06
C LEU A 210 -0.91 -4.45 -16.04
N LEU A 211 -0.32 -5.62 -15.81
CA LEU A 211 0.71 -5.81 -14.77
C LEU A 211 2.02 -5.08 -15.06
N ASP A 212 2.25 -4.66 -16.30
CA ASP A 212 3.51 -4.07 -16.77
C ASP A 212 3.36 -2.62 -17.28
N LEU A 213 2.27 -1.92 -16.94
CA LEU A 213 2.05 -0.53 -17.39
C LEU A 213 3.23 0.39 -17.05
N PRO A 214 3.64 1.30 -17.96
CA PRO A 214 4.84 2.16 -17.86
C PRO A 214 4.73 3.32 -16.86
#